data_AF-A0A6J8CA37-F1
#
_entry.id   AF-A0A6J8CA37-F1
#
_cell.length_a   1.000
_cell.length_b   1.000
_cell.length_c   1.000
_cell.angle_alpha   90.00
_cell.angle_beta   90.00
_cell.angle_gamma   90.00
#
_symmetry.space_group_name_H-M   'P 1'
#
loop_
_entity.id
_entity.type
_entity.pdbx_description
1 polymer ?
#
loop_
_entity_poly.entity_id
_entity_poly.type
_entity_poly.pdbx_seq_one_letter_code
_entity_poly.pdbx_strand_id
1 'polypeptide(L)'
;MHAGNGSEKQIGSFVVDIGKQKRVNKVYEFHGCFWHGCEKCFGRTGNTMADLFQRTMDKRKYLENNSYKYMYISIWECQFDNELRSNEQMRNFAENLCLEDPLEPRHAFHGGRSEAFTMHKEAEGDTIDYYDLTSLYLFINKTGKIPLGHPKIITDNFEDIDRYEGLIKCKRVPPRGLCLPVLPLKCNGKLLFGLCYTCMKNNFTDECKHTDEERAIVGTWVTDEIKKAVSKGYLITELFMKCGILTKYHNTILIPKEVESSQNTFWGKFGQRLNLPKTTYVKDAATYLDILTSDGQEVKDVSFVSEEMVRLQWINNEKFVEESGKTNVVIAAYTTAQARLQLYKYLENLGDRSLYCDTDSIIFASKPGDWRPMTGDYLGDLTDELPNNNIEVFVSGGPKNYAFKLTKPDKAGNQTCCKIRGITLNYKNSLELNFEIVKDMVKGRMKSVTVTDEYKIRRNVKSNDIITCVEEKNYRIVFDKRVLKDNYTTVPYGMLWQ
;
A
#
# COMPACT_ATOMS: atom_id res chain seq x y z
N MET A 1 10.89 0.83 22.28
CA MET A 1 10.13 1.34 23.43
C MET A 1 10.58 2.79 23.66
N HIS A 2 10.01 3.75 22.93
CA HIS A 2 10.38 5.17 23.03
C HIS A 2 9.09 6.01 22.95
N ALA A 3 8.50 6.29 24.11
CA ALA A 3 7.21 6.96 24.20
C ALA A 3 7.33 8.48 24.51
N GLY A 4 8.54 9.05 24.55
CA GLY A 4 8.76 10.49 24.71
C GLY A 4 8.31 11.10 26.05
N ASN A 5 7.80 10.31 26.99
CA ASN A 5 7.09 10.73 28.21
C ASN A 5 7.95 11.41 29.30
N GLY A 6 9.14 11.95 28.97
CA GLY A 6 10.01 12.65 29.92
C GLY A 6 10.63 11.77 31.02
N SER A 7 10.65 10.44 30.83
CA SER A 7 11.33 9.45 31.70
C SER A 7 12.84 9.40 31.50
N GLU A 8 13.31 9.87 30.35
CA GLU A 8 14.72 9.86 29.95
C GLU A 8 15.54 10.82 30.81
N LYS A 9 16.67 10.34 31.33
CA LYS A 9 17.68 11.19 31.97
C LYS A 9 19.08 10.82 31.52
N GLN A 10 19.94 11.83 31.45
CA GLN A 10 21.36 11.64 31.23
C GLN A 10 22.05 11.22 32.54
N ILE A 11 22.78 10.11 32.50
CA ILE A 11 23.67 9.64 33.55
C ILE A 11 25.07 9.48 32.93
N GLY A 12 25.97 10.40 33.26
CA GLY A 12 27.28 10.48 32.61
C GLY A 12 27.14 10.78 31.11
N SER A 13 27.71 9.93 30.27
CA SER A 13 27.61 10.03 28.80
C SER A 13 26.38 9.33 28.21
N PHE A 14 25.53 8.69 29.02
CA PHE A 14 24.43 7.84 28.54
C PHE A 14 23.07 8.43 28.87
N VAL A 15 22.13 8.34 27.93
CA VAL A 15 20.69 8.57 28.18
C VAL A 15 20.05 7.23 28.56
N VAL A 16 19.25 7.22 29.62
CA VAL A 16 18.58 6.02 30.14
C VAL A 16 17.17 6.33 30.64
N ASP A 17 16.27 5.34 30.60
CA ASP A 17 14.92 5.45 31.14
C ASP A 17 14.88 5.22 32.66
N ILE A 18 14.30 6.18 33.39
CA ILE A 18 14.22 6.11 34.86
C ILE A 18 12.77 6.01 35.36
N GLY A 19 12.45 4.87 35.97
CA GLY A 19 11.24 4.68 36.78
C GLY A 19 11.42 5.30 38.17
N LYS A 20 10.57 6.27 38.52
CA LYS A 20 10.49 6.82 39.89
C LYS A 20 9.71 5.87 40.82
N GLN A 21 10.37 5.31 41.82
CA GLN A 21 9.73 4.68 42.99
C GLN A 21 10.14 5.39 44.28
N LYS A 22 9.31 5.29 45.33
CA LYS A 22 9.36 6.09 46.58
C LYS A 22 10.65 5.99 47.43
N ARG A 23 11.66 5.20 47.03
CA ARG A 23 12.90 4.98 47.83
C ARG A 23 14.20 4.89 47.00
N VAL A 24 14.16 4.31 45.80
CA VAL A 24 15.32 4.18 44.90
C VAL A 24 14.85 4.39 43.46
N ASN A 25 15.61 5.14 42.66
CA ASN A 25 15.36 5.28 41.23
C ASN A 25 15.71 3.96 40.52
N LYS A 26 14.86 3.47 39.63
CA LYS A 26 15.16 2.29 38.81
C LYS A 26 15.52 2.71 37.39
N VAL A 27 16.67 2.26 36.90
CA VAL A 27 17.07 2.40 35.49
C VAL A 27 16.67 1.11 34.78
N TYR A 28 15.90 1.24 33.71
CA TYR A 28 15.47 0.10 32.89
C TYR A 28 16.17 0.15 31.54
N GLU A 29 16.69 -0.99 31.06
CA GLU A 29 17.31 -1.08 29.74
C GLU A 29 16.91 -2.37 28.99
N PHE A 30 16.44 -2.22 27.76
CA PHE A 30 16.07 -3.33 26.89
C PHE A 30 17.15 -3.51 25.81
N HIS A 31 17.94 -4.57 25.92
CA HIS A 31 19.00 -4.86 24.96
C HIS A 31 18.44 -5.63 23.77
N GLY A 32 18.01 -4.90 22.74
CA GLY A 32 17.74 -5.46 21.40
C GLY A 32 18.95 -6.26 20.92
N CYS A 33 18.79 -7.57 20.69
CA CYS A 33 19.90 -8.51 20.56
C CYS A 33 20.83 -8.18 19.38
N PHE A 34 20.28 -7.63 18.30
CA PHE A 34 21.06 -7.21 17.14
C PHE A 34 21.85 -5.92 17.42
N TRP A 35 21.17 -4.87 17.89
CA TRP A 35 21.77 -3.55 18.14
C TRP A 35 22.84 -3.56 19.26
N HIS A 36 22.78 -4.55 20.15
CA HIS A 36 23.65 -4.70 21.30
C HIS A 36 24.58 -5.94 21.22
N GLY A 37 24.62 -6.65 20.08
CA GLY A 37 25.57 -7.75 19.85
C GLY A 37 25.39 -8.98 20.74
N CYS A 38 24.16 -9.47 20.96
CA CYS A 38 23.93 -10.61 21.85
C CYS A 38 24.67 -11.88 21.39
N GLU A 39 25.70 -12.31 22.14
CA GLU A 39 26.51 -13.50 21.82
C GLU A 39 25.66 -14.77 21.61
N LYS A 40 24.57 -14.93 22.35
CA LYS A 40 23.65 -16.09 22.21
C LYS A 40 22.90 -16.13 20.89
N CYS A 41 22.70 -14.97 20.25
CA CYS A 41 21.90 -14.84 19.03
C CYS A 41 22.74 -14.55 17.78
N PHE A 42 23.94 -13.99 17.96
CA PHE A 42 24.77 -13.48 16.87
C PHE A 42 26.26 -13.85 17.02
N GLY A 43 26.64 -14.71 17.97
CA GLY A 43 28.04 -15.06 18.27
C GLY A 43 28.80 -15.79 17.16
N ARG A 44 28.18 -16.02 15.99
CA ARG A 44 28.83 -16.53 14.76
C ARG A 44 29.06 -15.45 13.70
N THR A 45 28.45 -14.27 13.87
CA THR A 45 28.69 -13.12 12.98
C THR A 45 29.97 -12.39 13.38
N GLY A 46 30.62 -11.75 12.40
CA GLY A 46 32.00 -11.26 12.55
C GLY A 46 32.20 -10.11 13.55
N ASN A 47 33.44 -9.63 13.61
CA ASN A 47 34.00 -8.72 14.62
C ASN A 47 33.10 -7.54 15.05
N THR A 48 32.28 -7.00 14.16
CA THR A 48 31.38 -5.87 14.44
C THR A 48 30.33 -6.17 15.53
N MET A 49 29.85 -7.41 15.66
CA MET A 49 28.90 -7.77 16.73
C MET A 49 29.60 -7.93 18.09
N ALA A 50 30.83 -8.42 18.11
CA ALA A 50 31.64 -8.48 19.33
C ALA A 50 31.93 -7.07 19.89
N ASP A 51 32.22 -6.10 19.01
CA ASP A 51 32.40 -4.70 19.40
C ASP A 51 31.12 -4.07 19.99
N LEU A 52 29.94 -4.39 19.43
CA LEU A 52 28.65 -3.94 19.98
C LEU A 52 28.34 -4.59 21.33
N PHE A 53 28.66 -5.88 21.49
CA PHE A 53 28.55 -6.58 22.77
C PHE A 53 29.42 -5.93 23.84
N GLN A 54 30.71 -5.72 23.53
CA GLN A 54 31.67 -5.14 24.45
C GLN A 54 31.23 -3.73 24.91
N ARG A 55 30.80 -2.87 23.98
CA ARG A 55 30.24 -1.54 24.30
C ARG A 55 29.02 -1.62 25.21
N THR A 56 28.12 -2.58 24.97
CA THR A 56 26.93 -2.81 25.81
C THR A 56 27.33 -3.25 27.21
N MET A 57 28.27 -4.19 27.32
CA MET A 57 28.76 -4.70 28.60
C MET A 57 29.54 -3.63 29.39
N ASP A 58 30.26 -2.74 28.74
CA ASP A 58 30.98 -1.64 29.40
C ASP A 58 30.01 -0.54 29.89
N LYS A 59 28.98 -0.19 29.09
CA LYS A 59 27.87 0.66 29.56
C LYS A 59 27.17 0.03 30.77
N ARG A 60 26.85 -1.27 30.71
CA ARG A 60 26.24 -2.02 31.80
C ARG A 60 27.08 -1.96 33.08
N LYS A 61 28.38 -2.27 33.01
CA LYS A 61 29.31 -2.16 34.15
C LYS A 61 29.32 -0.75 34.73
N TYR A 62 29.34 0.29 33.89
CA TYR A 62 29.30 1.69 34.35
C TYR A 62 28.02 2.01 35.14
N LEU A 63 26.87 1.51 34.70
CA LEU A 63 25.59 1.71 35.39
C LEU A 63 25.50 0.87 36.68
N GLU A 64 25.91 -0.40 36.65
CA GLU A 64 25.93 -1.28 37.83
C GLU A 64 26.92 -0.78 38.92
N ASN A 65 28.07 -0.22 38.54
CA ASN A 65 29.03 0.41 39.46
C ASN A 65 28.49 1.69 40.13
N ASN A 66 27.42 2.28 39.62
CA ASN A 66 26.72 3.43 40.22
C ASN A 66 25.45 3.04 40.99
N SER A 67 25.33 1.75 41.36
CA SER A 67 24.19 1.16 42.07
C SER A 67 23.76 1.85 43.38
N TYR A 68 24.65 2.63 44.00
CA TYR A 68 24.33 3.46 45.16
C TYR A 68 23.40 4.65 44.86
N LYS A 69 23.21 5.02 43.58
CA LYS A 69 22.28 6.09 43.12
C LYS A 69 20.97 5.55 42.53
N TYR A 70 20.99 4.34 41.97
CA TYR A 70 19.86 3.74 41.26
C TYR A 70 20.03 2.23 41.11
N MET A 71 18.92 1.50 41.00
CA MET A 71 18.92 0.07 40.70
C MET A 71 18.84 -0.12 39.17
N TYR A 72 19.88 -0.69 38.56
CA TYR A 72 19.90 -1.04 37.14
C TYR A 72 19.19 -2.39 36.90
N ILE A 73 18.28 -2.44 35.94
CA ILE A 73 17.53 -3.62 35.53
C ILE A 73 17.58 -3.72 34.01
N SER A 74 18.20 -4.78 33.50
CA SER A 74 18.33 -5.02 32.06
C SER A 74 17.80 -6.38 31.64
N ILE A 75 17.14 -6.46 30.48
CA ILE A 75 16.77 -7.73 29.83
C ILE A 75 17.19 -7.70 28.36
N TRP A 76 17.65 -8.85 27.85
CA TRP A 76 17.91 -9.02 26.41
C TRP A 76 16.65 -9.41 25.66
N GLU A 77 16.52 -8.98 24.41
CA GLU A 77 15.39 -9.31 23.51
C GLU A 77 15.08 -10.81 23.50
N CYS A 78 16.08 -11.67 23.31
CA CYS A 78 15.87 -13.13 23.31
C CYS A 78 15.46 -13.73 24.66
N GLN A 79 15.77 -13.06 25.79
CA GLN A 79 15.29 -13.47 27.11
C GLN A 79 13.83 -13.07 27.28
N PHE A 80 13.49 -11.83 26.91
CA PHE A 80 12.13 -11.31 26.93
C PHE A 80 11.19 -12.11 26.02
N ASP A 81 11.63 -12.45 24.80
CA ASP A 81 10.90 -13.31 23.87
C ASP A 81 10.65 -14.72 24.45
N ASN A 82 11.64 -15.27 25.16
CA ASN A 82 11.51 -16.56 25.82
C ASN A 82 10.55 -16.49 27.03
N GLU A 83 10.57 -15.40 27.81
CA GLU A 83 9.59 -15.17 28.88
C GLU A 83 8.18 -14.96 28.32
N LEU A 84 7.96 -14.22 27.23
CA LEU A 84 6.65 -14.12 26.57
C LEU A 84 6.10 -15.47 26.10
N ARG A 85 6.98 -16.36 25.62
CA ARG A 85 6.61 -17.73 25.22
C ARG A 85 6.29 -18.60 26.43
N SER A 86 7.09 -18.55 27.49
CA SER A 86 7.02 -19.48 28.63
C SER A 86 6.14 -19.02 29.80
N ASN A 87 5.91 -17.72 29.98
CA ASN A 87 5.18 -17.15 31.11
C ASN A 87 3.82 -16.57 30.65
N GLU A 88 2.75 -17.23 31.07
CA GLU A 88 1.37 -16.86 30.74
C GLU A 88 0.98 -15.48 31.28
N GLN A 89 1.43 -15.10 32.48
CA GLN A 89 1.12 -13.78 33.05
C GLN A 89 1.77 -12.66 32.24
N MET A 90 3.00 -12.87 31.77
CA MET A 90 3.74 -11.90 30.97
C MET A 90 3.16 -11.78 29.56
N ARG A 91 2.71 -12.89 28.98
CA ARG A 91 1.98 -12.92 27.71
C ARG A 91 0.65 -12.15 27.81
N ASN A 92 -0.17 -12.47 28.82
CA ASN A 92 -1.43 -11.76 29.08
C ASN A 92 -1.19 -10.26 29.35
N PHE A 93 -0.12 -9.89 30.06
CA PHE A 93 0.25 -8.48 30.27
C PHE A 93 0.62 -7.79 28.95
N ALA A 94 1.41 -8.44 28.09
CA ALA A 94 1.81 -7.90 26.79
C ALA A 94 0.64 -7.79 25.80
N GLU A 95 -0.24 -8.80 25.74
CA GLU A 95 -1.45 -8.80 24.89
C GLU A 95 -2.45 -7.71 25.30
N ASN A 96 -2.54 -7.39 26.59
CA ASN A 96 -3.36 -6.29 27.11
C ASN A 96 -2.63 -4.94 27.13
N LEU A 97 -1.34 -4.90 26.77
CA LEU A 97 -0.59 -3.66 26.64
C LEU A 97 -0.94 -3.01 25.30
N CYS A 98 -1.79 -1.97 25.34
CA CYS A 98 -2.11 -1.16 24.17
C CYS A 98 -0.94 -0.23 23.80
N LEU A 99 0.18 -0.82 23.40
CA LEU A 99 1.30 -0.13 22.79
C LEU A 99 1.02 0.01 21.29
N GLU A 100 0.64 1.22 20.90
CA GLU A 100 0.55 1.62 19.49
C GLU A 100 1.92 1.49 18.82
N ASP A 101 2.02 0.64 17.77
CA ASP A 101 3.22 0.55 16.95
C ASP A 101 3.62 1.94 16.39
N PRO A 102 4.93 2.25 16.30
CA PRO A 102 5.40 3.49 15.67
C PRO A 102 4.82 3.70 14.26
N LEU A 103 4.72 4.97 13.85
CA LEU A 103 4.29 5.32 12.49
C LEU A 103 5.29 4.78 11.48
N GLU A 104 4.94 3.70 10.78
CA GLU A 104 5.72 3.22 9.63
C GLU A 104 5.31 3.98 8.35
N PRO A 105 6.24 4.67 7.68
CA PRO A 105 5.95 5.41 6.45
C PRO A 105 5.43 4.55 5.30
N ARG A 106 5.78 3.26 5.25
CA ARG A 106 5.31 2.31 4.22
C ARG A 106 3.79 2.09 4.28
N HIS A 107 3.17 2.28 5.45
CA HIS A 107 1.71 2.18 5.60
C HIS A 107 0.97 3.34 4.92
N ALA A 108 1.57 4.53 4.81
CA ALA A 108 0.99 5.62 4.00
C ALA A 108 1.05 5.36 2.49
N PHE A 109 1.95 4.48 2.03
CA PHE A 109 2.21 4.28 0.62
C PHE A 109 1.18 3.37 -0.07
N HIS A 110 0.21 3.99 -0.73
CA HIS A 110 -0.87 3.35 -1.49
C HIS A 110 -0.72 3.57 -3.00
N GLY A 111 -1.36 2.73 -3.82
CA GLY A 111 -1.37 2.88 -5.29
C GLY A 111 -2.43 3.87 -5.79
N GLY A 112 -2.67 3.86 -7.11
CA GLY A 112 -3.78 4.59 -7.72
C GLY A 112 -5.16 4.09 -7.28
N ARG A 113 -6.19 4.92 -7.45
CA ARG A 113 -7.60 4.56 -7.22
C ARG A 113 -8.13 3.81 -8.44
N SER A 114 -8.66 2.59 -8.25
CA SER A 114 -9.34 1.85 -9.34
C SER A 114 -10.63 1.23 -8.82
N GLU A 115 -11.77 1.68 -9.32
CA GLU A 115 -13.12 1.30 -8.90
C GLU A 115 -14.08 1.33 -10.10
N ALA A 116 -15.05 0.42 -10.13
CA ALA A 116 -16.22 0.51 -10.99
C ALA A 116 -17.40 1.01 -10.14
N PHE A 117 -17.97 2.13 -10.50
CA PHE A 117 -19.14 2.73 -9.83
C PHE A 117 -20.45 2.19 -10.42
N THR A 118 -20.43 1.82 -11.70
CA THR A 118 -21.56 1.20 -12.41
C THR A 118 -21.07 0.03 -13.26
N MET A 119 -21.73 -1.13 -13.15
CA MET A 119 -21.35 -2.36 -13.86
C MET A 119 -21.96 -2.43 -15.28
N HIS A 120 -23.06 -1.74 -15.53
CA HIS A 120 -23.73 -1.70 -16.84
C HIS A 120 -24.45 -0.36 -17.04
N LYS A 121 -24.17 0.35 -18.14
CA LYS A 121 -24.86 1.59 -18.52
C LYS A 121 -25.00 1.65 -20.04
N GLU A 122 -26.22 1.79 -20.52
CA GLU A 122 -26.53 2.11 -21.91
C GLU A 122 -26.74 3.63 -22.02
N ALA A 123 -26.38 4.21 -23.17
CA ALA A 123 -26.36 5.66 -23.36
C ALA A 123 -27.75 6.31 -23.16
N GLU A 124 -28.81 5.73 -23.75
CA GLU A 124 -30.21 6.16 -23.55
C GLU A 124 -30.50 7.67 -23.76
N GLY A 125 -29.65 8.36 -24.53
CA GLY A 125 -29.72 9.81 -24.77
C GLY A 125 -28.65 10.64 -24.04
N ASP A 126 -27.94 10.05 -23.09
CA ASP A 126 -26.67 10.56 -22.56
C ASP A 126 -25.53 10.29 -23.57
N THR A 127 -24.40 10.99 -23.46
CA THR A 127 -23.11 10.57 -24.05
C THR A 127 -22.24 9.94 -22.98
N ILE A 128 -21.60 8.80 -23.27
CA ILE A 128 -20.60 8.21 -22.37
C ILE A 128 -19.21 8.49 -22.94
N ASP A 129 -18.40 9.21 -22.16
CA ASP A 129 -17.09 9.74 -22.52
C ASP A 129 -16.00 9.04 -21.69
N TYR A 130 -14.79 8.94 -22.25
CA TYR A 130 -13.63 8.30 -21.61
C TYR A 130 -12.43 9.26 -21.71
N TYR A 131 -12.06 9.88 -20.58
CA TYR A 131 -10.90 10.78 -20.50
C TYR A 131 -9.77 10.15 -19.68
N ASP A 132 -8.53 10.55 -19.97
CA ASP A 132 -7.32 10.13 -19.27
C ASP A 132 -6.43 11.33 -18.87
N LEU A 133 -5.82 11.30 -17.69
CA LEU A 133 -4.96 12.36 -17.16
C LEU A 133 -3.54 12.23 -17.71
N THR A 134 -3.21 13.04 -18.71
CA THR A 134 -1.93 13.01 -19.44
C THR A 134 -0.74 13.03 -18.49
N SER A 135 -0.08 11.86 -18.31
CA SER A 135 1.10 11.70 -17.45
C SER A 135 0.89 12.17 -15.99
N LEU A 136 -0.21 11.77 -15.36
CA LEU A 136 -0.61 12.17 -14.00
C LEU A 136 0.53 12.19 -12.95
N TYR A 137 1.30 11.11 -12.78
CA TYR A 137 2.37 11.08 -11.78
C TYR A 137 3.50 12.06 -12.08
N LEU A 138 3.79 12.33 -13.36
CA LEU A 138 4.78 13.32 -13.77
C LEU A 138 4.28 14.73 -13.50
N PHE A 139 3.00 15.01 -13.79
CA PHE A 139 2.36 16.28 -13.44
C PHE A 139 2.48 16.55 -11.93
N ILE A 140 2.15 15.56 -11.08
CA ILE A 140 2.29 15.69 -9.63
C ILE A 140 3.75 15.88 -9.19
N ASN A 141 4.71 15.17 -9.79
CA ASN A 141 6.13 15.38 -9.48
C ASN A 141 6.67 16.75 -9.93
N LYS A 142 5.99 17.41 -10.88
CA LYS A 142 6.33 18.75 -11.39
C LYS A 142 5.66 19.88 -10.59
N THR A 143 4.45 19.68 -10.09
CA THR A 143 3.60 20.75 -9.52
C THR A 143 3.21 20.54 -8.05
N GLY A 144 3.32 19.32 -7.54
CA GLY A 144 2.90 18.93 -6.19
C GLY A 144 3.87 19.33 -5.08
N LYS A 145 3.38 19.22 -3.85
CA LYS A 145 4.21 19.28 -2.64
C LYS A 145 5.15 18.08 -2.58
N ILE A 146 6.39 18.29 -2.14
CA ILE A 146 7.32 17.22 -1.83
C ILE A 146 7.84 17.40 -0.39
N PRO A 147 7.84 16.33 0.43
CA PRO A 147 8.41 16.37 1.78
C PRO A 147 9.94 16.36 1.69
N LEU A 148 10.58 17.34 2.33
CA LEU A 148 12.04 17.52 2.30
C LEU A 148 12.60 17.68 3.73
N GLY A 149 13.89 17.36 3.88
CA GLY A 149 14.59 17.44 5.16
C GLY A 149 14.23 16.30 6.12
N HIS A 150 14.69 16.44 7.37
CA HIS A 150 14.51 15.41 8.39
C HIS A 150 13.11 15.47 9.04
N PRO A 151 12.46 14.33 9.28
CA PRO A 151 11.19 14.28 9.99
C PRO A 151 11.34 14.68 11.46
N LYS A 152 10.42 15.50 11.95
CA LYS A 152 10.19 15.72 13.38
C LYS A 152 9.03 14.84 13.83
N ILE A 153 9.31 13.86 14.68
CA ILE A 153 8.27 13.02 15.30
C ILE A 153 7.58 13.84 16.40
N ILE A 154 6.25 13.78 16.43
CA ILE A 154 5.38 14.46 17.39
C ILE A 154 4.40 13.41 17.91
N THR A 155 4.48 13.15 19.22
CA THR A 155 3.76 12.10 19.94
C THR A 155 2.62 12.63 20.82
N ASP A 156 2.62 13.93 21.07
CA ASP A 156 1.84 14.61 22.10
C ASP A 156 1.55 16.06 21.67
N ASN A 157 0.71 16.76 22.44
CA ASN A 157 0.37 18.17 22.24
C ASN A 157 -0.04 18.51 20.78
N PHE A 158 -0.96 17.71 20.24
CA PHE A 158 -1.44 17.86 18.87
C PHE A 158 -2.25 19.16 18.67
N GLU A 159 -1.75 20.04 17.81
CA GLU A 159 -2.51 21.17 17.26
C GLU A 159 -3.51 20.70 16.19
N ASP A 160 -4.26 21.66 15.64
CA ASP A 160 -5.14 21.52 14.48
C ASP A 160 -4.40 20.86 13.29
N ILE A 161 -5.09 19.93 12.62
CA ILE A 161 -4.53 19.15 11.51
C ILE A 161 -4.10 20.00 10.32
N ASP A 162 -4.73 21.15 10.09
CA ASP A 162 -4.40 22.03 8.96
C ASP A 162 -2.98 22.60 9.06
N ARG A 163 -2.42 22.70 10.28
CA ARG A 163 -1.05 23.16 10.53
C ARG A 163 0.02 22.10 10.26
N TYR A 164 -0.37 20.84 10.02
CA TYR A 164 0.58 19.75 9.81
C TYR A 164 0.80 19.45 8.34
N GLU A 165 2.06 19.22 8.02
CA GLU A 165 2.53 18.67 6.76
C GLU A 165 3.46 17.50 7.11
N GLY A 166 3.22 16.34 6.51
CA GLY A 166 3.96 15.10 6.78
C GLY A 166 3.11 13.84 6.64
N LEU A 167 3.29 12.88 7.55
CA LEU A 167 2.46 11.67 7.67
C LEU A 167 1.76 11.65 9.03
N ILE A 168 0.54 11.11 9.09
CA ILE A 168 -0.26 10.98 10.32
C ILE A 168 -0.74 9.54 10.48
N LYS A 169 -0.54 8.96 11.66
CA LYS A 169 -1.19 7.73 12.13
C LYS A 169 -2.38 8.10 13.03
N CYS A 170 -3.58 7.68 12.65
CA CYS A 170 -4.82 8.06 13.36
C CYS A 170 -5.94 7.04 13.23
N LYS A 171 -6.84 7.04 14.22
CA LYS A 171 -8.16 6.41 14.17
C LYS A 171 -9.21 7.44 13.75
N ARG A 172 -10.14 7.03 12.90
CA ARG A 172 -11.20 7.92 12.39
C ARG A 172 -12.46 7.16 12.04
N VAL A 173 -13.60 7.84 12.17
CA VAL A 173 -14.92 7.35 11.80
C VAL A 173 -15.35 8.04 10.51
N PRO A 174 -15.54 7.30 9.39
CA PRO A 174 -16.09 7.88 8.16
C PRO A 174 -17.56 8.30 8.32
N PRO A 175 -18.06 9.26 7.52
CA PRO A 175 -19.49 9.55 7.43
C PRO A 175 -20.25 8.33 6.87
N ARG A 176 -21.57 8.24 7.11
CA ARG A 176 -22.38 7.07 6.71
C ARG A 176 -22.94 7.11 5.27
N GLY A 177 -22.98 8.29 4.63
CA GLY A 177 -23.62 8.52 3.32
C GLY A 177 -22.70 9.06 2.23
N LEU A 178 -21.42 8.68 2.20
CA LEU A 178 -20.43 9.22 1.24
C LEU A 178 -20.15 8.23 0.09
N CYS A 179 -20.76 8.44 -1.08
CA CYS A 179 -20.63 7.58 -2.28
C CYS A 179 -19.18 7.39 -2.75
N LEU A 180 -18.33 8.40 -2.53
CA LEU A 180 -16.93 8.47 -2.93
C LEU A 180 -16.00 8.64 -1.71
N PRO A 181 -15.66 7.56 -0.97
CA PRO A 181 -14.77 7.63 0.17
C PRO A 181 -13.39 8.14 -0.24
N VAL A 182 -12.77 8.97 0.61
CA VAL A 182 -11.50 9.64 0.31
C VAL A 182 -10.32 8.70 0.55
N LEU A 183 -10.31 8.04 1.71
CA LEU A 183 -9.09 7.45 2.25
C LEU A 183 -8.88 5.99 1.83
N PRO A 184 -7.71 5.65 1.26
CA PRO A 184 -7.37 4.26 0.93
C PRO A 184 -7.16 3.42 2.19
N LEU A 185 -7.53 2.15 2.12
CA LEU A 185 -7.14 1.12 3.09
C LEU A 185 -6.70 -0.16 2.35
N LYS A 186 -5.63 -0.80 2.81
CA LYS A 186 -5.31 -2.17 2.39
C LYS A 186 -6.01 -3.16 3.32
N CYS A 187 -6.94 -3.94 2.79
CA CYS A 187 -7.66 -4.99 3.52
C CYS A 187 -7.78 -6.22 2.61
N ASN A 188 -7.68 -7.43 3.16
CA ASN A 188 -7.75 -8.70 2.40
C ASN A 188 -6.83 -8.73 1.15
N GLY A 189 -5.63 -8.14 1.25
CA GLY A 189 -4.67 -8.02 0.14
C GLY A 189 -5.05 -7.01 -0.96
N LYS A 190 -6.17 -6.29 -0.83
CA LYS A 190 -6.72 -5.38 -1.83
C LYS A 190 -6.73 -3.93 -1.34
N LEU A 191 -6.64 -2.98 -2.27
CA LEU A 191 -6.79 -1.56 -2.01
C LEU A 191 -8.27 -1.17 -2.15
N LEU A 192 -8.88 -0.78 -1.03
CA LEU A 192 -10.30 -0.46 -0.87
C LEU A 192 -10.50 1.00 -0.45
N PHE A 193 -11.69 1.52 -0.74
CA PHE A 193 -12.18 2.82 -0.32
C PHE A 193 -13.58 2.61 0.29
N GLY A 194 -13.67 2.63 1.63
CA GLY A 194 -14.90 2.27 2.35
C GLY A 194 -15.17 3.15 3.57
N LEU A 195 -16.36 2.95 4.15
CA LEU A 195 -16.94 3.73 5.26
C LEU A 195 -17.07 2.94 6.58
N CYS A 196 -16.69 1.65 6.57
CA CYS A 196 -16.66 0.78 7.74
C CYS A 196 -15.52 -0.24 7.60
N TYR A 197 -14.64 -0.32 8.61
CA TYR A 197 -13.59 -1.33 8.67
C TYR A 197 -14.15 -2.76 8.66
N THR A 198 -15.08 -3.10 9.56
CA THR A 198 -15.66 -4.45 9.67
C THR A 198 -16.37 -4.90 8.38
N CYS A 199 -17.10 -4.02 7.68
CA CYS A 199 -17.70 -4.35 6.39
C CYS A 199 -16.65 -4.68 5.32
N MET A 200 -15.57 -3.90 5.23
CA MET A 200 -14.46 -4.19 4.30
C MET A 200 -13.73 -5.49 4.64
N LYS A 201 -13.53 -5.77 5.94
CA LYS A 201 -12.83 -6.97 6.42
C LYS A 201 -13.62 -8.25 6.12
N ASN A 202 -14.93 -8.20 6.31
CA ASN A 202 -15.81 -9.36 6.17
C ASN A 202 -16.50 -9.42 4.79
N ASN A 203 -16.16 -8.51 3.86
CA ASN A 203 -16.84 -8.33 2.57
C ASN A 203 -18.38 -8.20 2.68
N PHE A 204 -18.86 -7.53 3.75
CA PHE A 204 -20.28 -7.45 4.10
C PHE A 204 -21.06 -6.61 3.08
N THR A 205 -22.05 -7.21 2.42
CA THR A 205 -22.83 -6.59 1.33
C THR A 205 -24.09 -5.87 1.77
N ASP A 206 -24.65 -6.20 2.94
CA ASP A 206 -25.91 -5.61 3.39
C ASP A 206 -25.71 -4.22 4.03
N GLU A 207 -26.81 -3.60 4.45
CA GLU A 207 -26.77 -2.29 5.09
C GLU A 207 -26.00 -2.30 6.42
N CYS A 208 -25.11 -1.34 6.60
CA CYS A 208 -24.16 -1.30 7.72
C CYS A 208 -24.79 -0.87 9.05
N LYS A 209 -25.06 -1.86 9.92
CA LYS A 209 -25.57 -1.66 11.30
C LYS A 209 -24.49 -1.55 12.38
N HIS A 210 -23.21 -1.65 11.99
CA HIS A 210 -22.08 -1.55 12.92
C HIS A 210 -22.03 -0.19 13.65
N THR A 211 -21.55 -0.22 14.88
CA THR A 211 -21.26 0.96 15.71
C THR A 211 -20.10 1.78 15.15
N ASP A 212 -19.95 3.02 15.60
CA ASP A 212 -18.88 3.89 15.08
C ASP A 212 -17.48 3.41 15.47
N GLU A 213 -17.34 2.67 16.58
CA GLU A 213 -16.10 2.01 16.99
C GLU A 213 -15.72 0.86 16.04
N GLU A 214 -16.66 -0.04 15.70
CA GLU A 214 -16.44 -1.12 14.72
C GLU A 214 -16.24 -0.59 13.29
N ARG A 215 -16.82 0.57 12.98
CA ARG A 215 -16.64 1.25 11.69
C ARG A 215 -15.30 1.97 11.60
N ALA A 216 -14.70 2.34 12.73
CA ALA A 216 -13.49 3.14 12.80
C ALA A 216 -12.35 2.47 12.03
N ILE A 217 -11.59 3.28 11.30
CA ILE A 217 -10.44 2.81 10.53
C ILE A 217 -9.18 3.39 11.19
N VAL A 218 -8.20 2.53 11.44
CA VAL A 218 -6.84 2.88 11.91
C VAL A 218 -5.83 2.71 10.78
N GLY A 219 -4.74 3.48 10.80
CA GLY A 219 -3.61 3.36 9.86
C GLY A 219 -2.88 4.68 9.66
N THR A 220 -2.13 4.80 8.57
CA THR A 220 -1.27 5.96 8.27
C THR A 220 -1.58 6.56 6.89
N TRP A 221 -1.63 7.89 6.79
CA TRP A 221 -1.84 8.63 5.53
C TRP A 221 -0.95 9.86 5.42
N VAL A 222 -0.88 10.42 4.22
CA VAL A 222 -0.36 11.77 3.97
C VAL A 222 -1.35 12.81 4.51
N THR A 223 -0.84 13.90 5.06
CA THR A 223 -1.64 15.00 5.65
C THR A 223 -2.73 15.51 4.72
N ASP A 224 -2.44 15.74 3.44
CA ASP A 224 -3.39 16.24 2.44
C ASP A 224 -4.62 15.33 2.25
N GLU A 225 -4.43 14.00 2.31
CA GLU A 225 -5.53 13.05 2.21
C GLU A 225 -6.44 13.13 3.45
N ILE A 226 -5.87 13.31 4.65
CA ILE A 226 -6.67 13.51 5.86
C ILE A 226 -7.41 14.84 5.84
N LYS A 227 -6.76 15.95 5.43
CA LYS A 227 -7.42 17.27 5.30
C LYS A 227 -8.64 17.18 4.37
N LYS A 228 -8.52 16.50 3.22
CA LYS A 228 -9.65 16.23 2.31
C LYS A 228 -10.72 15.32 2.93
N ALA A 229 -10.33 14.36 3.77
CA ALA A 229 -11.29 13.49 4.45
C ALA A 229 -12.08 14.24 5.53
N VAL A 230 -11.42 15.09 6.34
CA VAL A 230 -12.08 15.95 7.33
C VAL A 230 -13.07 16.89 6.64
N SER A 231 -12.68 17.49 5.50
CA SER A 231 -13.60 18.30 4.68
C SER A 231 -14.77 17.51 4.05
N LYS A 232 -14.77 16.18 4.16
CA LYS A 232 -15.86 15.28 3.75
C LYS A 232 -16.60 14.65 4.94
N GLY A 233 -16.40 15.17 6.15
CA GLY A 233 -17.13 14.75 7.35
C GLY A 233 -16.57 13.49 8.02
N TYR A 234 -15.31 13.14 7.78
CA TYR A 234 -14.62 12.13 8.61
C TYR A 234 -14.27 12.73 9.97
N LEU A 235 -14.63 12.03 11.04
CA LEU A 235 -14.28 12.41 12.42
C LEU A 235 -13.00 11.71 12.84
N ILE A 236 -11.99 12.46 13.27
CA ILE A 236 -10.76 11.88 13.86
C ILE A 236 -11.04 11.66 15.34
N THR A 237 -10.98 10.41 15.80
CA THR A 237 -11.25 10.07 17.21
C THR A 237 -9.97 9.99 18.04
N GLU A 238 -8.90 9.43 17.48
CA GLU A 238 -7.61 9.28 18.16
C GLU A 238 -6.46 9.63 17.20
N LEU A 239 -5.50 10.41 17.71
CA LEU A 239 -4.23 10.73 17.04
C LEU A 239 -3.12 9.99 17.79
N PHE A 240 -2.42 9.09 17.10
CA PHE A 240 -1.41 8.23 17.74
C PHE A 240 0.00 8.77 17.56
N MET A 241 0.34 9.20 16.35
CA MET A 241 1.65 9.77 16.05
C MET A 241 1.57 10.64 14.80
N LYS A 242 2.25 11.78 14.83
CA LYS A 242 2.48 12.63 13.64
C LYS A 242 3.97 12.62 13.32
N CYS A 243 4.30 12.43 12.05
CA CYS A 243 5.63 12.60 11.51
C CYS A 243 5.62 13.89 10.68
N GLY A 244 5.94 15.01 11.31
CA GLY A 244 5.95 16.33 10.68
C GLY A 244 7.21 16.49 9.82
N ILE A 245 7.06 16.91 8.56
CA ILE A 245 8.17 17.06 7.62
C ILE A 245 8.04 18.43 6.95
N LEU A 246 9.18 19.10 6.72
CA LEU A 246 9.20 20.36 5.99
C LEU A 246 8.84 20.11 4.52
N THR A 247 7.58 20.29 4.15
CA THR A 247 7.15 20.29 2.75
C THR A 247 7.57 21.57 2.07
N LYS A 248 8.11 21.47 0.85
CA LYS A 248 8.19 22.60 -0.07
C LYS A 248 7.37 22.29 -1.32
N TYR A 249 6.75 23.33 -1.86
CA TYR A 249 6.33 23.35 -3.26
C TYR A 249 7.59 23.51 -4.11
N HIS A 250 7.80 22.64 -5.09
CA HIS A 250 8.92 22.76 -6.02
C HIS A 250 8.35 23.01 -7.42
N ASN A 251 8.66 24.16 -8.03
CA ASN A 251 8.19 24.49 -9.38
C ASN A 251 8.93 23.72 -10.50
N THR A 252 9.89 22.87 -10.15
CA THR A 252 10.66 22.05 -11.08
C THR A 252 11.41 20.95 -10.36
N ILE A 253 10.95 19.70 -10.44
CA ILE A 253 11.92 18.62 -10.71
C ILE A 253 12.18 18.73 -12.22
N LEU A 254 13.41 19.08 -12.60
CA LEU A 254 13.85 19.06 -14.00
C LEU A 254 13.97 17.59 -14.43
N ILE A 255 12.87 17.05 -14.93
CA ILE A 255 12.83 15.72 -15.54
C ILE A 255 13.11 15.92 -17.04
N PRO A 256 14.21 15.37 -17.59
CA PRO A 256 14.55 15.52 -19.00
C PRO A 256 13.40 15.08 -19.91
N LYS A 257 13.21 15.82 -21.01
CA LYS A 257 12.06 15.69 -21.92
C LYS A 257 12.09 14.41 -22.78
N GLU A 258 13.13 13.59 -22.62
CA GLU A 258 13.42 12.43 -23.46
C GLU A 258 13.00 11.14 -22.74
N VAL A 259 12.12 10.38 -23.39
CA VAL A 259 11.61 9.05 -23.02
C VAL A 259 10.57 9.02 -21.88
N GLU A 260 9.30 9.08 -22.27
CA GLU A 260 8.11 8.92 -21.41
C GLU A 260 8.13 7.65 -20.53
N SER A 261 8.62 6.52 -21.04
CA SER A 261 8.74 5.26 -20.28
C SER A 261 9.80 5.31 -19.16
N SER A 262 10.82 6.16 -19.29
CA SER A 262 11.82 6.40 -18.23
C SER A 262 11.27 7.26 -17.09
N GLN A 263 10.32 8.16 -17.39
CA GLN A 263 9.78 9.13 -16.43
C GLN A 263 8.88 8.47 -15.39
N ASN A 264 7.99 7.55 -15.80
CA ASN A 264 7.19 6.75 -14.88
C ASN A 264 8.03 5.78 -14.02
N THR A 265 9.19 5.36 -14.51
CA THR A 265 10.13 4.51 -13.77
C THR A 265 10.79 5.25 -12.60
N PHE A 266 10.98 6.58 -12.70
CA PHE A 266 11.64 7.39 -11.67
C PHE A 266 10.88 7.39 -10.34
N TRP A 267 9.56 7.65 -10.36
CA TRP A 267 8.78 7.68 -9.11
C TRP A 267 8.72 6.28 -8.45
N GLY A 268 8.58 5.22 -9.25
CA GLY A 268 8.55 3.84 -8.78
C GLY A 268 9.83 3.44 -8.03
N LYS A 269 10.96 4.10 -8.33
CA LYS A 269 12.23 3.90 -7.60
C LYS A 269 12.14 4.35 -6.14
N PHE A 270 11.50 5.49 -5.86
CA PHE A 270 11.31 5.96 -4.48
C PHE A 270 10.47 4.98 -3.64
N GLY A 271 9.50 4.30 -4.26
CA GLY A 271 8.64 3.30 -3.63
C GLY A 271 9.18 1.87 -3.64
N GLN A 272 10.40 1.61 -4.14
CA GLN A 272 10.96 0.26 -4.25
C GLN A 272 11.03 -0.43 -2.87
N ARG A 273 10.88 -1.77 -2.83
CA ARG A 273 11.19 -2.57 -1.64
C ARG A 273 12.69 -2.89 -1.65
N LEU A 274 13.38 -2.61 -0.54
CA LEU A 274 14.81 -2.88 -0.39
C LEU A 274 15.09 -4.38 -0.24
N ASN A 275 14.24 -5.08 0.52
CA ASN A 275 14.31 -6.52 0.70
C ASN A 275 13.40 -7.23 -0.31
N LEU A 276 14.00 -7.79 -1.36
CA LEU A 276 13.35 -8.65 -2.35
C LEU A 276 14.07 -10.01 -2.37
N PRO A 277 13.38 -11.13 -2.64
CA PRO A 277 14.01 -12.44 -2.76
C PRO A 277 15.12 -12.45 -3.82
N LYS A 278 16.36 -12.64 -3.36
CA LYS A 278 17.54 -12.84 -4.19
C LYS A 278 17.68 -14.32 -4.52
N THR A 279 18.28 -14.63 -5.67
CA THR A 279 18.61 -16.00 -6.08
C THR A 279 20.10 -16.09 -6.33
N THR A 280 20.78 -17.00 -5.62
CA THR A 280 22.21 -17.28 -5.78
C THR A 280 22.38 -18.72 -6.24
N TYR A 281 23.33 -18.96 -7.14
CA TYR A 281 23.74 -20.31 -7.53
C TYR A 281 25.10 -20.59 -6.89
N VAL A 282 25.18 -21.67 -6.13
CA VAL A 282 26.34 -22.07 -5.34
C VAL A 282 26.81 -23.44 -5.83
N LYS A 283 28.13 -23.63 -5.92
CA LYS A 283 28.75 -24.91 -6.29
C LYS A 283 29.54 -25.56 -5.16
N ASP A 284 30.02 -24.75 -4.21
CA ASP A 284 30.86 -25.17 -3.11
C ASP A 284 30.05 -25.35 -1.82
N ALA A 285 30.37 -26.40 -1.06
CA ALA A 285 29.67 -26.72 0.19
C ALA A 285 29.88 -25.67 1.29
N ALA A 286 30.99 -24.91 1.24
CA ALA A 286 31.30 -23.86 2.22
C ALA A 286 30.32 -22.70 2.11
N THR A 287 30.23 -22.03 0.94
CA THR A 287 29.29 -20.93 0.70
C THR A 287 27.83 -21.38 0.90
N TYR A 288 27.50 -22.64 0.61
CA TYR A 288 26.17 -23.20 0.85
C TYR A 288 25.83 -23.25 2.36
N LEU A 289 26.76 -23.75 3.19
CA LEU A 289 26.60 -23.79 4.64
C LEU A 289 26.64 -22.38 5.25
N ASP A 290 27.49 -21.49 4.74
CA ASP A 290 27.57 -20.10 5.21
C ASP A 290 26.25 -19.36 4.98
N ILE A 291 25.62 -19.51 3.81
CA ILE A 291 24.31 -18.90 3.53
C ILE A 291 23.20 -19.52 4.40
N LEU A 292 23.20 -20.86 4.58
CA LEU A 292 22.21 -21.53 5.42
C LEU A 292 22.33 -21.23 6.93
N THR A 293 23.53 -20.90 7.40
CA THR A 293 23.81 -20.65 8.83
C THR A 293 24.06 -19.18 9.16
N SER A 294 23.86 -18.28 8.19
CA SER A 294 23.97 -16.84 8.37
C SER A 294 22.76 -16.25 9.10
N ASP A 295 22.98 -15.68 10.29
CA ASP A 295 21.95 -14.95 11.04
C ASP A 295 21.39 -13.71 10.26
N GLY A 296 22.11 -13.27 9.21
CA GLY A 296 21.74 -12.14 8.36
C GLY A 296 20.95 -12.49 7.09
N GLN A 297 20.85 -13.77 6.71
CA GLN A 297 20.16 -14.21 5.50
C GLN A 297 19.12 -15.27 5.82
N GLU A 298 17.87 -15.04 5.43
CA GLU A 298 16.79 -16.01 5.60
C GLU A 298 16.55 -16.75 4.29
N VAL A 299 16.94 -18.03 4.24
CA VAL A 299 16.71 -18.90 3.08
C VAL A 299 15.24 -19.30 3.01
N LYS A 300 14.61 -19.05 1.86
CA LYS A 300 13.19 -19.31 1.58
C LYS A 300 12.96 -20.54 0.70
N ASP A 301 13.90 -20.87 -0.18
CA ASP A 301 13.83 -22.04 -1.07
C ASP A 301 15.23 -22.56 -1.40
N VAL A 302 15.34 -23.88 -1.58
CA VAL A 302 16.58 -24.60 -1.95
C VAL A 302 16.24 -25.60 -3.04
N SER A 303 16.86 -25.45 -4.21
CA SER A 303 16.66 -26.36 -5.36
C SER A 303 17.99 -26.79 -5.95
N PHE A 304 18.19 -28.10 -6.10
CA PHE A 304 19.33 -28.67 -6.81
C PHE A 304 19.08 -28.54 -8.31
N VAL A 305 19.96 -27.83 -9.01
CA VAL A 305 19.89 -27.60 -10.47
C VAL A 305 20.70 -28.66 -11.21
N SER A 306 21.80 -29.10 -10.61
CA SER A 306 22.59 -30.28 -11.01
C SER A 306 23.29 -30.87 -9.78
N GLU A 307 24.00 -31.98 -9.95
CA GLU A 307 24.82 -32.60 -8.90
C GLU A 307 25.89 -31.65 -8.33
N GLU A 308 26.33 -30.66 -9.11
CA GLU A 308 27.35 -29.67 -8.74
C GLU A 308 26.80 -28.26 -8.46
N MET A 309 25.48 -28.03 -8.54
CA MET A 309 24.91 -26.68 -8.43
C MET A 309 23.61 -26.64 -7.64
N VAL A 310 23.64 -25.91 -6.53
CA VAL A 310 22.47 -25.61 -5.71
C VAL A 310 22.03 -24.16 -5.94
N ARG A 311 20.75 -23.96 -6.23
CA ARG A 311 20.09 -22.66 -6.26
C ARG A 311 19.47 -22.38 -4.89
N LEU A 312 19.90 -21.30 -4.27
CA LEU A 312 19.35 -20.77 -3.03
C LEU A 312 18.51 -19.53 -3.33
N GLN A 313 17.28 -19.48 -2.85
CA GLN A 313 16.49 -18.25 -2.80
C GLN A 313 16.41 -17.76 -1.36
N TRP A 314 16.79 -16.51 -1.13
CA TRP A 314 16.93 -15.93 0.21
C TRP A 314 16.54 -14.46 0.23
N ILE A 315 16.20 -13.95 1.42
CA ILE A 315 16.04 -12.52 1.71
C ILE A 315 17.06 -12.11 2.77
N ASN A 316 17.39 -10.82 2.87
CA ASN A 316 18.08 -10.35 4.07
C ASN A 316 17.11 -10.50 5.26
N ASN A 317 17.61 -10.88 6.43
CA ASN A 317 16.87 -10.69 7.68
C ASN A 317 16.58 -9.18 7.83
N GLU A 318 15.40 -8.79 8.33
CA GLU A 318 14.96 -7.39 8.39
C GLU A 318 15.98 -6.48 9.09
N LYS A 319 16.66 -7.00 10.11
CA LYS A 319 17.70 -6.29 10.87
C LYS A 319 18.98 -6.02 10.04
N PHE A 320 19.18 -6.74 8.94
CA PHE A 320 20.36 -6.67 8.04
C PHE A 320 19.99 -6.12 6.64
N VAL A 321 18.84 -5.47 6.47
CA VAL A 321 18.48 -4.82 5.20
C VAL A 321 19.26 -3.52 5.05
N GLU A 322 20.16 -3.45 4.06
CA GLU A 322 20.87 -2.21 3.75
C GLU A 322 19.90 -1.12 3.27
N GLU A 323 19.98 0.06 3.90
CA GLU A 323 19.24 1.23 3.45
C GLU A 323 19.79 1.76 2.11
N SER A 324 18.90 2.11 1.18
CA SER A 324 19.32 2.71 -0.08
C SER A 324 18.99 4.21 -0.12
N GLY A 325 20.02 5.05 -0.19
CA GLY A 325 19.90 6.48 -0.44
C GLY A 325 19.27 6.86 -1.80
N LYS A 326 18.87 5.87 -2.62
CA LYS A 326 18.12 6.05 -3.88
C LYS A 326 16.60 5.82 -3.69
N THR A 327 16.13 5.55 -2.48
CA THR A 327 14.72 5.27 -2.16
C THR A 327 14.20 6.23 -1.10
N ASN A 328 12.92 6.62 -1.19
CA ASN A 328 12.26 7.43 -0.18
C ASN A 328 10.76 7.18 -0.25
N VAL A 329 10.27 6.30 0.62
CA VAL A 329 8.87 5.88 0.63
C VAL A 329 7.90 7.02 0.99
N VAL A 330 8.36 8.07 1.68
CA VAL A 330 7.54 9.24 2.02
C VAL A 330 7.24 10.04 0.75
N ILE A 331 8.25 10.29 -0.09
CA ILE A 331 8.05 10.94 -1.40
C ILE A 331 7.08 10.11 -2.25
N ALA A 332 7.28 8.79 -2.32
CA ALA A 332 6.38 7.88 -3.02
C ALA A 332 4.93 7.94 -2.50
N ALA A 333 4.73 8.05 -1.18
CA ALA A 333 3.40 8.23 -0.59
C ALA A 333 2.78 9.59 -0.96
N TYR A 334 3.57 10.68 -0.96
CA TYR A 334 3.13 12.02 -1.36
C TYR A 334 2.72 12.10 -2.83
N THR A 335 3.52 11.55 -3.74
CA THR A 335 3.23 11.50 -5.17
C THR A 335 1.92 10.75 -5.42
N THR A 336 1.70 9.58 -4.81
CA THR A 336 0.46 8.83 -5.05
C THR A 336 -0.76 9.40 -4.32
N ALA A 337 -0.60 10.00 -3.14
CA ALA A 337 -1.65 10.72 -2.43
C ALA A 337 -2.18 11.90 -3.27
N GLN A 338 -1.28 12.75 -3.75
CA GLN A 338 -1.66 13.90 -4.58
C GLN A 338 -2.24 13.47 -5.94
N ALA A 339 -1.75 12.38 -6.56
CA ALA A 339 -2.36 11.81 -7.76
C ALA A 339 -3.80 11.34 -7.51
N ARG A 340 -4.06 10.61 -6.41
CA ARG A 340 -5.42 10.22 -6.00
C ARG A 340 -6.31 11.43 -5.76
N LEU A 341 -5.80 12.47 -5.09
CA LEU A 341 -6.55 13.71 -4.83
C LEU A 341 -6.81 14.53 -6.10
N GLN A 342 -5.91 14.51 -7.09
CA GLN A 342 -6.13 15.15 -8.38
C GLN A 342 -7.26 14.45 -9.15
N LEU A 343 -7.24 13.12 -9.24
CA LEU A 343 -8.35 12.33 -9.80
C LEU A 343 -9.66 12.58 -9.04
N TYR A 344 -9.60 12.66 -7.70
CA TYR A 344 -10.77 12.88 -6.83
C TYR A 344 -11.51 14.17 -7.18
N LYS A 345 -10.83 15.26 -7.54
CA LYS A 345 -11.47 16.54 -7.91
C LYS A 345 -12.47 16.39 -9.06
N TYR A 346 -12.14 15.56 -10.07
CA TYR A 346 -13.02 15.32 -11.21
C TYR A 346 -14.17 14.38 -10.83
N LEU A 347 -13.88 13.29 -10.11
CA LEU A 347 -14.89 12.34 -9.62
C LEU A 347 -15.91 13.02 -8.69
N GLU A 348 -15.47 13.97 -7.86
CA GLU A 348 -16.29 14.77 -6.96
C GLU A 348 -17.28 15.68 -7.70
N ASN A 349 -16.85 16.30 -8.81
CA ASN A 349 -17.69 17.16 -9.64
C ASN A 349 -18.59 16.37 -10.62
N LEU A 350 -18.19 15.15 -10.99
CA LEU A 350 -19.02 14.25 -11.79
C LEU A 350 -20.13 13.60 -10.95
N GLY A 351 -19.82 13.21 -9.71
CA GLY A 351 -20.76 12.54 -8.81
C GLY A 351 -21.22 11.19 -9.37
N ASP A 352 -22.51 10.90 -9.28
CA ASP A 352 -23.10 9.63 -9.73
C ASP A 352 -23.02 9.40 -11.25
N ARG A 353 -22.56 10.41 -12.00
CA ARG A 353 -22.25 10.30 -13.44
C ARG A 353 -20.97 9.53 -13.74
N SER A 354 -20.05 9.41 -12.77
CA SER A 354 -18.85 8.57 -12.92
C SER A 354 -19.24 7.10 -12.97
N LEU A 355 -18.87 6.39 -14.04
CA LEU A 355 -19.14 4.96 -14.23
C LEU A 355 -17.95 4.11 -13.77
N TYR A 356 -16.72 4.56 -14.03
CA TYR A 356 -15.49 3.83 -13.74
C TYR A 356 -14.29 4.77 -13.62
N CYS A 357 -13.30 4.41 -12.82
CA CYS A 357 -11.98 5.05 -12.84
C CYS A 357 -10.85 4.05 -12.63
N ASP A 358 -9.69 4.30 -13.23
CA ASP A 358 -8.44 3.58 -12.94
C ASP A 358 -7.22 4.49 -13.05
N THR A 359 -6.68 4.87 -11.90
CA THR A 359 -5.45 5.63 -11.67
C THR A 359 -5.47 7.07 -12.21
N ASP A 360 -5.50 7.19 -13.53
CA ASP A 360 -5.45 8.39 -14.37
C ASP A 360 -6.72 8.52 -15.25
N SER A 361 -7.37 7.39 -15.54
CA SER A 361 -8.58 7.31 -16.39
C SER A 361 -9.89 7.51 -15.64
N ILE A 362 -10.87 8.13 -16.31
CA ILE A 362 -12.27 8.27 -15.89
C ILE A 362 -13.21 7.97 -17.07
N ILE A 363 -14.22 7.14 -16.85
CA ILE A 363 -15.36 6.94 -17.78
C ILE A 363 -16.62 7.47 -17.09
N PHE A 364 -17.38 8.32 -17.77
CA PHE A 364 -18.54 9.02 -17.19
C PHE A 364 -19.65 9.27 -18.23
N ALA A 365 -20.90 9.38 -17.77
CA ALA A 365 -22.05 9.75 -18.58
C ALA A 365 -22.33 11.26 -18.48
N SER A 366 -22.78 11.90 -19.56
CA SER A 366 -23.11 13.33 -19.60
C SER A 366 -24.31 13.61 -20.48
N LYS A 367 -25.20 14.48 -20.01
CA LYS A 367 -26.32 15.02 -20.81
C LYS A 367 -25.90 16.27 -21.60
N PRO A 368 -26.68 16.71 -22.59
CA PRO A 368 -26.51 18.02 -23.20
C PRO A 368 -26.65 19.14 -22.15
N GLY A 369 -25.64 20.00 -22.02
CA GLY A 369 -25.60 21.09 -21.05
C GLY A 369 -24.98 20.74 -19.68
N ASP A 370 -24.69 19.46 -19.41
CA ASP A 370 -23.97 19.06 -18.19
C ASP A 370 -22.53 19.62 -18.17
N TRP A 371 -22.02 19.92 -16.97
CA TRP A 371 -20.59 20.18 -16.80
C TRP A 371 -19.76 18.95 -17.16
N ARG A 372 -18.78 19.14 -18.05
CA ARG A 372 -17.74 18.17 -18.43
C ARG A 372 -16.38 18.69 -17.98
N PRO A 373 -15.45 17.83 -17.56
CA PRO A 373 -14.06 18.23 -17.36
C PRO A 373 -13.49 18.85 -18.64
N MET A 374 -12.74 19.95 -18.51
CA MET A 374 -12.06 20.58 -19.65
C MET A 374 -10.92 19.69 -20.13
N THR A 375 -10.85 19.44 -21.42
CA THR A 375 -9.76 18.70 -22.07
C THR A 375 -8.65 19.63 -22.58
N GLY A 376 -7.45 19.09 -22.78
CA GLY A 376 -6.30 19.85 -23.27
C GLY A 376 -5.10 18.96 -23.61
N ASP A 377 -4.14 19.52 -24.34
CA ASP A 377 -2.97 18.81 -24.87
C ASP A 377 -1.72 18.91 -23.96
N TYR A 378 -1.82 19.53 -22.77
CA TYR A 378 -0.67 19.76 -21.89
C TYR A 378 -0.56 18.73 -20.75
N LEU A 379 0.64 18.66 -20.15
CA LEU A 379 0.94 17.78 -19.03
C LEU A 379 0.00 18.04 -17.84
N GLY A 380 -0.80 17.04 -17.47
CA GLY A 380 -1.79 17.12 -16.38
C GLY A 380 -3.20 17.53 -16.81
N ASP A 381 -3.42 17.86 -18.08
CA ASP A 381 -4.76 18.02 -18.64
C ASP A 381 -5.43 16.65 -18.82
N LEU A 382 -6.75 16.67 -19.10
CA LEU A 382 -7.49 15.49 -19.52
C LEU A 382 -7.46 15.38 -21.06
N THR A 383 -7.03 14.24 -21.57
CA THR A 383 -7.15 13.89 -22.99
C THR A 383 -8.43 13.07 -23.19
N ASP A 384 -9.14 13.31 -24.28
CA ASP A 384 -10.24 12.45 -24.73
C ASP A 384 -9.65 11.23 -25.46
N GLU A 385 -9.86 10.02 -24.91
CA GLU A 385 -9.39 8.76 -25.52
C GLU A 385 -10.23 8.37 -26.75
N LEU A 386 -11.42 8.95 -26.93
CA LEU A 386 -12.38 8.62 -27.97
C LEU A 386 -12.75 9.85 -28.84
N PRO A 387 -11.79 10.60 -29.38
CA PRO A 387 -12.07 11.88 -30.04
C PRO A 387 -13.01 11.72 -31.24
N ASN A 388 -14.14 12.45 -31.19
CA ASN A 388 -15.26 12.40 -32.16
C ASN A 388 -16.09 11.09 -32.16
N ASN A 389 -15.99 10.29 -31.10
CA ASN A 389 -16.76 9.08 -30.87
C ASN A 389 -17.26 9.05 -29.41
N ASN A 390 -18.23 8.20 -29.11
CA ASN A 390 -18.74 8.03 -27.75
C ASN A 390 -19.04 6.56 -27.50
N ILE A 391 -19.08 6.17 -26.22
CA ILE A 391 -19.52 4.84 -25.81
C ILE A 391 -21.05 4.79 -25.86
N GLU A 392 -21.58 3.82 -26.60
CA GLU A 392 -23.02 3.50 -26.68
C GLU A 392 -23.45 2.64 -25.48
N VAL A 393 -22.60 1.67 -25.12
CA VAL A 393 -22.82 0.74 -24.00
C VAL A 393 -21.52 0.51 -23.25
N PHE A 394 -21.53 0.79 -21.95
CA PHE A 394 -20.44 0.50 -21.02
C PHE A 394 -20.77 -0.70 -20.13
N VAL A 395 -19.80 -1.60 -19.96
CA VAL A 395 -19.89 -2.78 -19.10
C VAL A 395 -18.61 -2.92 -18.28
N SER A 396 -18.72 -3.16 -16.97
CA SER A 396 -17.59 -3.50 -16.10
C SER A 396 -17.83 -4.80 -15.37
N GLY A 397 -16.84 -5.70 -15.44
CA GLY A 397 -16.70 -6.86 -14.55
C GLY A 397 -15.82 -6.55 -13.33
N GLY A 398 -15.61 -5.26 -13.02
CA GLY A 398 -14.82 -4.77 -11.89
C GLY A 398 -13.51 -4.06 -12.28
N PRO A 399 -12.64 -3.78 -11.28
CA PRO A 399 -11.40 -3.04 -11.49
C PRO A 399 -10.44 -3.72 -12.47
N LYS A 400 -10.03 -3.00 -13.51
CA LYS A 400 -9.20 -3.48 -14.64
C LYS A 400 -9.85 -4.61 -15.44
N ASN A 401 -11.19 -4.63 -15.46
CA ASN A 401 -12.00 -5.60 -16.15
C ASN A 401 -13.26 -4.92 -16.71
N TYR A 402 -13.20 -4.44 -17.95
CA TYR A 402 -14.31 -3.70 -18.56
C TYR A 402 -14.35 -3.87 -20.08
N ALA A 403 -15.51 -3.66 -20.66
CA ALA A 403 -15.75 -3.70 -22.09
C ALA A 403 -16.74 -2.58 -22.47
N PHE A 404 -16.60 -2.06 -23.69
CA PHE A 404 -17.52 -1.04 -24.20
C PHE A 404 -17.76 -1.20 -25.70
N LYS A 405 -18.96 -0.78 -26.13
CA LYS A 405 -19.34 -0.64 -27.54
C LYS A 405 -19.38 0.84 -27.90
N LEU A 406 -18.82 1.19 -29.04
CA LEU A 406 -18.74 2.54 -29.57
C LEU A 406 -19.92 2.83 -30.52
N THR A 407 -20.38 4.08 -30.53
CA THR A 407 -21.43 4.56 -31.44
C THR A 407 -21.01 4.43 -32.90
N LYS A 408 -19.74 4.67 -33.20
CA LYS A 408 -19.12 4.48 -34.52
C LYS A 408 -17.92 3.54 -34.40
N PRO A 409 -17.51 2.81 -35.45
CA PRO A 409 -16.24 2.09 -35.45
C PRO A 409 -15.05 3.01 -35.13
N ASP A 410 -14.02 2.46 -34.47
CA ASP A 410 -12.75 3.14 -34.24
C ASP A 410 -11.94 3.30 -35.54
N LYS A 411 -10.74 3.90 -35.44
CA LYS A 411 -9.82 4.10 -36.59
C LYS A 411 -9.35 2.79 -37.23
N ALA A 412 -9.50 1.64 -36.56
CA ALA A 412 -9.16 0.31 -37.05
C ALA A 412 -10.40 -0.49 -37.50
N GLY A 413 -11.61 0.11 -37.46
CA GLY A 413 -12.87 -0.52 -37.84
C GLY A 413 -13.55 -1.33 -36.73
N ASN A 414 -13.03 -1.34 -35.50
CA ASN A 414 -13.64 -2.07 -34.39
C ASN A 414 -14.75 -1.24 -33.74
N GLN A 415 -15.92 -1.85 -33.53
CA GLN A 415 -17.01 -1.21 -32.78
C GLN A 415 -16.99 -1.55 -31.28
N THR A 416 -16.21 -2.54 -30.84
CA THR A 416 -16.15 -2.96 -29.43
C THR A 416 -14.72 -3.04 -28.92
N CYS A 417 -14.51 -2.66 -27.66
CA CYS A 417 -13.24 -2.80 -26.94
C CYS A 417 -13.45 -3.65 -25.68
N CYS A 418 -12.49 -4.51 -25.37
CA CYS A 418 -12.44 -5.29 -24.11
C CYS A 418 -11.07 -5.11 -23.46
N LYS A 419 -11.03 -4.77 -22.17
CA LYS A 419 -9.80 -4.70 -21.35
C LYS A 419 -9.97 -5.60 -20.13
N ILE A 420 -9.36 -6.79 -20.18
CA ILE A 420 -9.53 -7.85 -19.18
C ILE A 420 -8.19 -8.25 -18.58
N ARG A 421 -7.98 -7.98 -17.29
CA ARG A 421 -6.72 -8.29 -16.60
C ARG A 421 -6.51 -9.80 -16.43
N GLY A 422 -5.35 -10.29 -16.88
CA GLY A 422 -4.87 -11.67 -16.64
C GLY A 422 -5.07 -12.64 -17.81
N ILE A 423 -5.86 -12.24 -18.80
CA ILE A 423 -6.06 -12.97 -20.06
C ILE A 423 -5.49 -12.12 -21.19
N THR A 424 -4.65 -12.71 -22.03
CA THR A 424 -4.18 -12.05 -23.25
C THR A 424 -5.26 -12.18 -24.30
N LEU A 425 -5.85 -11.07 -24.73
CA LEU A 425 -6.84 -11.04 -25.81
C LEU A 425 -6.13 -11.15 -27.17
N ASN A 426 -5.64 -12.35 -27.48
CA ASN A 426 -5.28 -12.74 -28.85
C ASN A 426 -6.58 -12.98 -29.67
N TYR A 427 -6.45 -13.19 -30.99
CA TYR A 427 -7.62 -13.38 -31.87
C TYR A 427 -8.58 -14.47 -31.38
N LYS A 428 -8.08 -15.69 -31.09
CA LYS A 428 -8.89 -16.81 -30.58
C LYS A 428 -9.60 -16.45 -29.27
N ASN A 429 -8.85 -15.96 -28.29
CA ASN A 429 -9.36 -15.58 -26.98
C ASN A 429 -10.38 -14.43 -27.07
N SER A 430 -10.25 -13.54 -28.06
CA SER A 430 -11.19 -12.45 -28.30
C SER A 430 -12.51 -12.90 -28.93
N LEU A 431 -12.55 -14.07 -29.58
CA LEU A 431 -13.80 -14.70 -30.01
C LEU A 431 -14.55 -15.30 -28.82
N GLU A 432 -13.83 -16.04 -27.97
CA GLU A 432 -14.37 -16.69 -26.76
C GLU A 432 -14.79 -15.69 -25.67
N LEU A 433 -14.05 -14.58 -25.54
CA LEU A 433 -14.22 -13.57 -24.49
C LEU A 433 -14.30 -12.17 -25.12
N ASN A 434 -15.50 -11.85 -25.61
CA ASN A 434 -15.86 -10.60 -26.29
C ASN A 434 -16.81 -9.71 -25.44
N PHE A 435 -17.22 -8.57 -26.01
CA PHE A 435 -18.11 -7.60 -25.36
C PHE A 435 -19.46 -8.19 -24.94
N GLU A 436 -20.14 -8.95 -25.79
CA GLU A 436 -21.44 -9.54 -25.48
C GLU A 436 -21.33 -10.59 -24.37
N ILE A 437 -20.24 -11.37 -24.39
CA ILE A 437 -19.91 -12.34 -23.34
C ILE A 437 -19.70 -11.65 -21.99
N VAL A 438 -18.99 -10.52 -21.93
CA VAL A 438 -18.84 -9.73 -20.69
C VAL A 438 -20.18 -9.09 -20.28
N LYS A 439 -20.99 -8.61 -21.23
CA LYS A 439 -22.33 -8.04 -21.01
C LYS A 439 -23.28 -9.08 -20.39
N ASP A 440 -23.34 -10.29 -20.94
CA ASP A 440 -24.17 -11.38 -20.44
C ASP A 440 -23.71 -11.89 -19.07
N MET A 441 -22.41 -11.88 -18.79
CA MET A 441 -21.90 -12.19 -17.46
C MET A 441 -22.30 -11.13 -16.42
N VAL A 442 -22.24 -9.83 -16.76
CA VAL A 442 -22.73 -8.77 -15.86
C VAL A 442 -24.24 -8.85 -15.65
N LYS A 443 -25.02 -9.16 -16.71
CA LYS A 443 -26.48 -9.38 -16.62
C LYS A 443 -26.86 -10.74 -15.99
N GLY A 444 -25.90 -11.48 -15.42
CA GLY A 444 -26.14 -12.74 -14.70
C GLY A 444 -26.58 -13.94 -15.56
N ARG A 445 -26.59 -13.79 -16.90
CA ARG A 445 -26.98 -14.83 -17.86
C ARG A 445 -25.93 -15.93 -17.98
N MET A 446 -24.68 -15.61 -17.68
CA MET A 446 -23.55 -16.55 -17.72
C MET A 446 -22.63 -16.35 -16.49
N LYS A 447 -22.07 -17.44 -15.97
CA LYS A 447 -21.28 -17.43 -14.71
C LYS A 447 -19.77 -17.48 -14.92
N SER A 448 -19.31 -18.17 -15.96
CA SER A 448 -17.89 -18.32 -16.27
C SER A 448 -17.67 -18.67 -17.74
N VAL A 449 -16.49 -18.34 -18.24
CA VAL A 449 -15.99 -18.73 -19.57
C VAL A 449 -14.62 -19.34 -19.37
N THR A 450 -14.30 -20.46 -20.02
CA THR A 450 -12.93 -20.97 -20.05
C THR A 450 -12.29 -20.55 -21.36
N VAL A 451 -11.10 -19.95 -21.28
CA VAL A 451 -10.27 -19.56 -22.42
C VAL A 451 -9.03 -20.45 -22.45
N THR A 452 -8.68 -20.98 -23.62
CA THR A 452 -7.61 -22.00 -23.75
C THR A 452 -6.46 -21.56 -24.66
N ASP A 453 -5.35 -21.14 -24.04
CA ASP A 453 -4.07 -20.83 -24.68
C ASP A 453 -3.28 -22.14 -24.92
N GLU A 454 -3.37 -22.75 -26.11
CA GLU A 454 -2.74 -24.05 -26.44
C GLU A 454 -1.20 -24.05 -26.40
N TYR A 455 -0.57 -22.93 -26.76
CA TYR A 455 0.88 -22.82 -26.92
C TYR A 455 1.52 -21.92 -25.85
N LYS A 456 1.11 -22.07 -24.59
CA LYS A 456 1.65 -21.23 -23.52
C LYS A 456 3.06 -21.63 -23.14
N ILE A 457 4.00 -20.76 -23.48
CA ILE A 457 5.38 -20.84 -22.97
C ILE A 457 5.39 -20.48 -21.48
N ARG A 458 5.85 -21.42 -20.64
CA ARG A 458 6.07 -21.24 -19.21
C ARG A 458 7.46 -21.77 -18.83
N ARG A 459 8.10 -21.14 -17.84
CA ARG A 459 9.30 -21.69 -17.20
C ARG A 459 8.88 -22.59 -16.04
N ASN A 460 9.33 -23.84 -16.03
CA ASN A 460 9.20 -24.70 -14.87
C ASN A 460 10.06 -24.14 -13.73
N VAL A 461 9.45 -23.78 -12.60
CA VAL A 461 10.16 -23.11 -11.48
C VAL A 461 11.16 -24.04 -10.79
N LYS A 462 10.96 -25.36 -10.89
CA LYS A 462 11.83 -26.36 -10.26
C LYS A 462 13.01 -26.75 -11.15
N SER A 463 12.76 -27.14 -12.41
CA SER A 463 13.82 -27.58 -13.34
C SER A 463 14.43 -26.45 -14.18
N ASN A 464 13.84 -25.25 -14.17
CA ASN A 464 14.18 -24.11 -15.03
C ASN A 464 13.94 -24.30 -16.53
N ASP A 465 13.42 -25.45 -16.96
CA ASP A 465 13.08 -25.70 -18.37
C ASP A 465 12.03 -24.72 -18.89
N ILE A 466 12.19 -24.32 -20.15
CA ILE A 466 11.16 -23.60 -20.90
C ILE A 466 10.29 -24.66 -21.57
N ILE A 467 9.03 -24.77 -21.13
CA ILE A 467 8.06 -25.72 -21.66
C ILE A 467 6.92 -24.98 -22.36
N THR A 468 6.44 -25.55 -23.46
CA THR A 468 5.16 -25.17 -24.07
C THR A 468 4.08 -26.08 -23.50
N CYS A 469 3.01 -25.50 -22.98
CA CYS A 469 1.91 -26.22 -22.35
C CYS A 469 0.57 -25.55 -22.64
N VAL A 470 -0.53 -26.28 -22.49
CA VAL A 470 -1.88 -25.71 -22.58
C VAL A 470 -2.21 -24.95 -21.29
N GLU A 471 -2.55 -23.66 -21.39
CA GLU A 471 -2.95 -22.78 -20.28
C GLU A 471 -4.46 -22.46 -20.34
N GLU A 472 -5.28 -23.29 -19.68
CA GLU A 472 -6.70 -23.00 -19.48
C GLU A 472 -6.92 -21.96 -18.37
N LYS A 473 -7.78 -20.98 -18.63
CA LYS A 473 -8.19 -19.95 -17.66
C LYS A 473 -9.70 -19.85 -17.59
N ASN A 474 -10.26 -20.23 -16.44
CA ASN A 474 -11.66 -19.98 -16.14
C ASN A 474 -11.85 -18.51 -15.70
N TYR A 475 -12.29 -17.68 -16.64
CA TYR A 475 -12.71 -16.30 -16.41
C TYR A 475 -14.02 -16.25 -15.63
N ARG A 476 -14.06 -15.41 -14.59
CA ARG A 476 -15.25 -15.07 -13.79
C ARG A 476 -15.22 -13.59 -13.46
N ILE A 477 -16.39 -12.97 -13.38
CA ILE A 477 -16.52 -11.64 -12.79
C ILE A 477 -16.30 -11.78 -11.28
N VAL A 478 -15.34 -11.03 -10.75
CA VAL A 478 -15.04 -10.96 -9.32
C VAL A 478 -15.08 -9.50 -8.91
N PHE A 479 -16.15 -9.12 -8.23
CA PHE A 479 -16.39 -7.75 -7.77
C PHE A 479 -16.48 -7.71 -6.25
N ASP A 480 -15.37 -7.36 -5.60
CA ASP A 480 -15.24 -7.33 -4.13
C ASP A 480 -14.55 -6.06 -3.61
N LYS A 481 -14.58 -4.98 -4.40
CA LYS A 481 -14.10 -3.66 -3.95
C LYS A 481 -15.19 -2.76 -3.40
N ARG A 482 -16.43 -2.99 -3.81
CA ARG A 482 -17.65 -2.25 -3.49
C ARG A 482 -18.81 -3.25 -3.49
N VAL A 483 -19.95 -2.82 -2.98
CA VAL A 483 -21.20 -3.60 -2.96
C VAL A 483 -22.00 -3.28 -4.22
N LEU A 484 -22.41 -4.31 -4.97
CA LEU A 484 -23.28 -4.19 -6.15
C LEU A 484 -24.75 -4.00 -5.72
N LYS A 485 -25.50 -3.21 -6.50
CA LYS A 485 -26.95 -3.01 -6.39
C LYS A 485 -27.69 -3.57 -7.59
N ASP A 486 -28.98 -3.83 -7.42
CA ASP A 486 -29.86 -4.45 -8.43
C ASP A 486 -29.96 -3.62 -9.74
N ASN A 487 -29.76 -2.30 -9.64
CA ASN A 487 -29.71 -1.38 -10.77
C ASN A 487 -28.32 -1.25 -11.42
N TYR A 488 -27.41 -2.20 -11.15
CA TYR A 488 -26.01 -2.22 -11.59
C TYR A 488 -25.10 -1.10 -11.03
N THR A 489 -25.58 -0.20 -10.18
CA THR A 489 -24.70 0.77 -9.49
C THR A 489 -24.00 0.12 -8.29
N THR A 490 -22.98 0.77 -7.74
CA THR A 490 -22.17 0.20 -6.65
C THR A 490 -21.90 1.21 -5.54
N VAL A 491 -22.07 0.76 -4.30
CA VAL A 491 -21.86 1.58 -3.09
C VAL A 491 -20.61 1.12 -2.33
N PRO A 492 -19.88 2.00 -1.64
CA PRO A 492 -18.74 1.60 -0.83
C PRO A 492 -19.20 0.76 0.37
N TYR A 493 -18.36 -0.18 0.81
CA TYR A 493 -18.58 -0.96 2.03
C TYR A 493 -18.84 -0.04 3.22
N GLY A 494 -19.93 -0.28 3.97
CA GLY A 494 -20.28 0.50 5.15
C GLY A 494 -21.24 1.67 4.94
N MET A 495 -21.75 1.87 3.72
CA MET A 495 -22.75 2.90 3.41
C MET A 495 -24.14 2.51 3.94
N LEU A 496 -24.86 3.48 4.54
CA LEU A 496 -26.30 3.35 4.81
C LEU A 496 -27.10 3.58 3.53
N TRP A 497 -28.23 2.89 3.38
CA TRP A 497 -29.07 3.01 2.19
C TRP A 497 -30.15 4.05 2.48
N GLN A 498 -30.13 5.16 1.75
CA GLN A 498 -31.14 6.23 1.83
C GLN A 498 -32.24 6.01 0.80
#